data_AF-A0A7X8GWF4-F1
#
_entry.id   AF-A0A7X8GWF4-F1
#
_cell.length_a   1.000
_cell.length_b   1.000
_cell.length_c   1.000
_cell.angle_alpha   90.00
_cell.angle_beta   90.00
_cell.angle_gamma   90.00
#
_symmetry.space_group_name_H-M   'P 1'
#
loop_
_entity.id
_entity.type
_entity.pdbx_description
1 polymer ?
#
loop_
_entity_poly.entity_id
_entity_poly.type
_entity_poly.pdbx_seq_one_letter_code
_entity_poly.pdbx_strand_id
1 'polypeptide(L)'
;MKKSVFVPLLLAGMFIIFTSCQSKKKKDDEAKLKASQELLLKAQGFFKSLPKVAENPDNEITDAKVLLGKVLYFDVALSKDNKISCNSCHNLSTYGVDNLPVSPGNDGKNGTRNSPTVLNAALDFVQFWDGRNKDVEEQAGGPILNPVEMAMPNEKAVVDKIKKDSKYQKLFADAYPGQKDPFTFENIRKAIAAFERTLMTPSKFDEFLSGKTEALNDDEQKGLATFMDQGCTTCHIGQNLGGTMFHKFGLFGNYWEMT
;
A
#
# COMPACT_ATOMS: atom_id res chain seq x y z
N MET A 1 -5.13 88.93 -24.00
CA MET A 1 -4.25 88.04 -24.79
C MET A 1 -3.03 87.76 -23.93
N LYS A 2 -2.59 86.56 -23.54
CA LYS A 2 -2.77 85.17 -23.99
C LYS A 2 -2.68 84.25 -22.74
N LYS A 3 -3.31 83.08 -22.84
CA LYS A 3 -3.36 81.99 -21.84
C LYS A 3 -2.08 81.13 -21.86
N SER A 4 -1.98 80.28 -20.82
CA SER A 4 -1.45 78.89 -20.84
C SER A 4 0.06 78.70 -20.64
N VAL A 5 0.59 77.66 -19.99
CA VAL A 5 0.04 76.46 -19.31
C VAL A 5 1.18 75.85 -18.46
N PHE A 6 0.81 75.23 -17.34
CA PHE A 6 1.64 74.43 -16.43
C PHE A 6 1.69 72.98 -16.93
N VAL A 7 2.86 72.32 -16.96
CA VAL A 7 2.96 70.84 -17.06
C VAL A 7 4.10 70.36 -16.15
N PRO A 8 3.85 69.51 -15.13
CA PRO A 8 4.90 68.87 -14.37
C PRO A 8 5.35 67.58 -15.06
N LEU A 9 6.67 67.46 -15.19
CA LEU A 9 7.42 66.23 -15.46
C LEU A 9 7.48 65.42 -14.16
N LEU A 10 7.22 64.10 -14.22
CA LEU A 10 7.62 63.01 -13.28
C LEU A 10 6.46 62.06 -12.92
N LEU A 11 6.27 60.98 -13.69
CA LEU A 11 5.62 59.72 -13.25
C LEU A 11 5.75 58.60 -14.30
N ALA A 12 6.96 58.28 -14.75
CA ALA A 12 7.19 57.18 -15.72
C ALA A 12 8.11 56.04 -15.21
N GLY A 13 8.72 56.16 -14.02
CA GLY A 13 9.71 55.19 -13.52
C GLY A 13 9.16 53.96 -12.80
N MET A 14 7.90 53.99 -12.32
CA MET A 14 7.38 52.95 -11.42
C MET A 14 6.60 51.83 -12.14
N PHE A 15 6.23 52.01 -13.41
CA PHE A 15 5.43 51.03 -14.18
C PHE A 15 6.29 49.94 -14.87
N ILE A 16 7.58 50.22 -15.11
CA ILE A 16 8.51 49.32 -15.83
C ILE A 16 9.07 48.22 -14.90
N ILE A 17 9.16 48.48 -13.60
CA ILE A 17 9.69 47.51 -12.62
C ILE A 17 8.67 46.39 -12.33
N PHE A 18 7.37 46.71 -12.27
CA PHE A 18 6.31 45.73 -12.04
C PHE A 18 6.12 44.74 -13.20
N THR A 19 6.27 45.19 -14.44
CA THR A 19 6.15 44.35 -15.64
C THR A 19 7.34 43.39 -15.81
N SER A 20 8.54 43.81 -15.44
CA SER A 20 9.74 42.95 -15.48
C SER A 20 9.67 41.78 -14.48
N CYS A 21 9.28 42.06 -13.23
CA CYS A 21 9.12 41.02 -12.20
C CYS A 21 8.05 39.97 -12.55
N GLN A 22 6.93 40.39 -13.14
CA GLN A 22 5.88 39.46 -13.60
C GLN A 22 6.38 38.55 -14.73
N SER A 23 7.18 39.08 -15.66
CA SER A 23 7.75 38.28 -16.75
C SER A 23 8.75 37.22 -16.27
N LYS A 24 9.55 37.54 -15.25
CA LYS A 24 10.54 36.63 -14.67
C LYS A 24 9.86 35.50 -13.92
N LYS A 25 8.92 35.84 -13.04
CA LYS A 25 8.14 34.86 -12.28
C LYS A 25 7.42 33.87 -13.21
N LYS A 26 6.78 34.37 -14.27
CA LYS A 26 6.10 33.52 -15.27
C LYS A 26 7.06 32.52 -15.94
N LYS A 27 8.27 32.96 -16.30
CA LYS A 27 9.28 32.07 -16.89
C LYS A 27 9.77 31.00 -15.91
N ASP A 28 9.96 31.38 -14.65
CA ASP A 28 10.39 30.46 -13.60
C ASP A 28 9.30 29.41 -13.33
N ASP A 29 8.03 29.82 -13.30
CA ASP A 29 6.86 28.92 -13.15
C ASP A 29 6.73 27.94 -14.35
N GLU A 30 6.90 28.43 -15.59
CA GLU A 30 6.89 27.60 -16.80
C GLU A 30 8.04 26.58 -16.82
N ALA A 31 9.25 27.00 -16.43
CA ALA A 31 10.41 26.11 -16.36
C ALA A 31 10.22 25.03 -15.29
N LYS A 32 9.66 25.40 -14.12
CA LYS A 32 9.35 24.46 -13.04
C LYS A 32 8.32 23.43 -13.49
N LEU A 33 7.21 23.87 -14.10
CA LEU A 33 6.18 22.97 -14.62
C LEU A 33 6.76 21.98 -15.63
N LYS A 34 7.62 22.47 -16.55
CA LYS A 34 8.29 21.62 -17.53
C LYS A 34 9.17 20.56 -16.86
N ALA A 35 9.98 20.94 -15.87
CA ALA A 35 10.82 20.01 -15.12
C ALA A 35 9.99 18.95 -14.37
N SER A 36 8.89 19.36 -13.73
CA SER A 36 7.98 18.42 -13.06
C SER A 36 7.32 17.46 -14.04
N GLN A 37 6.97 17.92 -15.24
CA GLN A 37 6.40 17.07 -16.29
C GLN A 37 7.42 16.06 -16.83
N GLU A 38 8.67 16.47 -17.02
CA GLU A 38 9.76 15.57 -17.42
C GLU A 38 10.02 14.50 -16.33
N LEU A 39 10.02 14.90 -15.05
CA LEU A 39 10.13 13.99 -13.93
C LEU A 39 8.97 12.98 -13.89
N LEU A 40 7.74 13.45 -14.10
CA LEU A 40 6.55 12.60 -14.18
C LEU A 40 6.68 11.56 -15.28
N LEU A 41 7.06 11.96 -16.50
CA LEU A 41 7.23 11.03 -17.62
C LEU A 41 8.28 9.95 -17.32
N LYS A 42 9.39 10.34 -16.67
CA LYS A 42 10.40 9.38 -16.22
C LYS A 42 9.85 8.43 -15.16
N ALA A 43 9.13 8.96 -14.16
CA ALA A 43 8.55 8.18 -13.08
C ALA A 43 7.51 7.15 -13.59
N GLN A 44 6.66 7.52 -14.56
CA GLN A 44 5.70 6.61 -15.19
C GLN A 44 6.35 5.45 -15.96
N GLY A 45 7.64 5.57 -16.30
CA GLY A 45 8.42 4.46 -16.88
C GLY A 45 8.77 3.37 -15.86
N PHE A 46 8.80 3.69 -14.57
CA PHE A 46 9.18 2.76 -13.49
C PHE A 46 8.01 2.39 -12.57
N PHE A 47 7.07 3.31 -12.36
CA PHE A 47 6.03 3.20 -11.35
C PHE A 47 4.64 3.28 -11.97
N LYS A 48 3.65 2.79 -11.22
CA LYS A 48 2.24 2.89 -11.58
C LYS A 48 1.43 3.26 -10.35
N SER A 49 0.36 4.02 -10.53
CA SER A 49 -0.58 4.29 -9.44
C SER A 49 -1.25 3.00 -8.97
N LEU A 50 -1.60 2.98 -7.68
CA LEU A 50 -2.39 1.92 -7.09
C LEU A 50 -3.78 1.83 -7.77
N PRO A 51 -4.30 0.61 -7.99
CA PRO A 51 -5.68 0.43 -8.36
C PRO A 51 -6.58 0.70 -7.15
N LYS A 52 -7.89 0.86 -7.38
CA LYS A 52 -8.87 0.95 -6.28
C LYS A 52 -8.90 -0.33 -5.44
N VAL A 53 -8.75 -1.48 -6.09
CA VAL A 53 -8.79 -2.83 -5.51
C VAL A 53 -7.80 -3.71 -6.29
N ALA A 54 -7.12 -4.63 -5.60
CA ALA A 54 -6.26 -5.64 -6.21
C ALA A 54 -7.09 -6.84 -6.69
N GLU A 55 -7.70 -6.75 -7.87
CA GLU A 55 -8.61 -7.78 -8.40
C GLU A 55 -7.95 -9.17 -8.54
N ASN A 56 -8.76 -10.23 -8.39
CA ASN A 56 -8.38 -11.62 -8.67
C ASN A 56 -9.53 -12.38 -9.34
N PRO A 57 -9.37 -12.85 -10.60
CA PRO A 57 -10.43 -13.56 -11.30
C PRO A 57 -10.82 -14.89 -10.62
N ASP A 58 -9.91 -15.51 -9.87
CA ASP A 58 -10.17 -16.78 -9.16
C ASP A 58 -10.86 -16.58 -7.79
N ASN A 59 -11.01 -15.32 -7.36
CA ASN A 59 -11.65 -14.93 -6.11
C ASN A 59 -12.35 -13.58 -6.25
N GLU A 60 -13.49 -13.57 -6.94
CA GLU A 60 -14.31 -12.38 -7.14
C GLU A 60 -14.60 -11.64 -5.82
N ILE A 61 -14.40 -10.33 -5.83
CA ILE A 61 -14.57 -9.47 -4.65
C ILE A 61 -16.02 -8.98 -4.60
N THR A 62 -16.74 -9.41 -3.57
CA THR A 62 -18.11 -8.95 -3.30
C THR A 62 -18.17 -8.34 -1.91
N ASP A 63 -19.09 -7.39 -1.70
CA ASP A 63 -19.25 -6.72 -0.39
C ASP A 63 -19.49 -7.72 0.75
N ALA A 64 -20.27 -8.77 0.50
CA ALA A 64 -20.53 -9.83 1.49
C ALA A 64 -19.27 -10.63 1.84
N LYS A 65 -18.44 -10.95 0.83
CA LYS A 65 -17.17 -11.66 1.04
C LYS A 65 -16.13 -10.79 1.74
N VAL A 66 -16.03 -9.51 1.37
CA VAL A 66 -15.20 -8.51 2.05
C VAL A 66 -15.63 -8.34 3.50
N LEU A 67 -16.95 -8.28 3.77
CA LEU A 67 -17.47 -8.20 5.14
C LEU A 67 -17.10 -9.43 5.97
N LEU A 68 -17.31 -10.64 5.42
CA LEU A 68 -16.89 -11.88 6.09
C LEU A 68 -15.38 -11.88 6.35
N GLY A 69 -14.58 -11.51 5.36
CA GLY A 69 -13.12 -11.39 5.48
C GLY A 69 -12.69 -10.44 6.57
N LYS A 70 -13.31 -9.25 6.61
CA LYS A 70 -13.07 -8.25 7.65
C LYS A 70 -13.43 -8.80 9.02
N VAL A 71 -14.57 -9.45 9.18
CA VAL A 71 -14.94 -10.06 10.46
C VAL A 71 -13.87 -11.07 10.88
N LEU A 72 -13.48 -11.98 9.99
CA LEU A 72 -12.45 -13.00 10.26
C LEU A 72 -11.08 -12.38 10.61
N TYR A 73 -10.67 -11.32 9.91
CA TYR A 73 -9.39 -10.63 10.12
C TYR A 73 -9.22 -10.12 11.56
N PHE A 74 -10.30 -9.59 12.15
CA PHE A 74 -10.30 -9.06 13.51
C PHE A 74 -10.62 -10.11 14.57
N ASP A 75 -11.12 -11.29 14.18
CA ASP A 75 -11.64 -12.27 15.13
C ASP A 75 -10.55 -13.19 15.68
N VAL A 76 -10.49 -13.26 17.01
CA VAL A 76 -9.57 -14.17 17.69
C VAL A 76 -10.00 -15.63 17.59
N ALA A 77 -11.23 -15.92 17.17
CA ALA A 77 -11.77 -17.27 17.03
C ALA A 77 -10.95 -18.18 16.10
N LEU A 78 -10.19 -17.60 15.17
CA LEU A 78 -9.30 -18.34 14.29
C LEU A 78 -7.99 -18.83 14.96
N SER A 79 -7.65 -18.34 16.16
CA SER A 79 -6.51 -18.83 16.93
C SER A 79 -6.90 -19.94 17.90
N LYS A 80 -5.97 -20.83 18.23
CA LYS A 80 -6.17 -21.97 19.12
C LYS A 80 -6.85 -21.58 20.44
N ASP A 81 -6.30 -20.59 21.13
CA ASP A 81 -6.76 -20.19 22.47
C ASP A 81 -7.67 -18.96 22.48
N ASN A 82 -8.15 -18.49 21.32
CA ASN A 82 -8.95 -17.26 21.20
C ASN A 82 -8.24 -16.00 21.71
N LYS A 83 -6.94 -15.85 21.41
CA LYS A 83 -6.12 -14.72 21.88
C LYS A 83 -5.59 -13.83 20.76
N ILE A 84 -5.44 -14.37 19.55
CA ILE A 84 -4.78 -13.69 18.43
C ILE A 84 -5.68 -13.69 17.21
N SER A 85 -5.67 -12.58 16.49
CA SER A 85 -6.25 -12.42 15.15
C SER A 85 -5.19 -11.88 14.19
N CYS A 86 -5.53 -11.74 12.91
CA CYS A 86 -4.62 -11.10 11.94
C CYS A 86 -4.22 -9.70 12.41
N ASN A 87 -5.17 -8.95 12.98
CA ASN A 87 -4.92 -7.60 13.50
C ASN A 87 -3.98 -7.54 14.73
N SER A 88 -3.66 -8.66 15.37
CA SER A 88 -2.69 -8.67 16.48
C SER A 88 -1.27 -8.36 16.02
N CYS A 89 -0.87 -8.88 14.86
CA CYS A 89 0.46 -8.65 14.26
C CYS A 89 0.40 -7.63 13.12
N HIS A 90 -0.73 -7.57 12.40
CA HIS A 90 -0.97 -6.66 11.29
C HIS A 90 -1.99 -5.59 11.68
N ASN A 91 -1.69 -4.82 12.72
CA ASN A 91 -2.66 -3.89 13.29
C ASN A 91 -2.96 -2.72 12.33
N LEU A 92 -4.21 -2.62 11.87
CA LEU A 92 -4.60 -1.57 10.90
C LEU A 92 -4.56 -0.16 11.50
N SER A 93 -4.58 -0.01 12.83
CA SER A 93 -4.40 1.28 13.49
C SER A 93 -2.94 1.76 13.51
N THR A 94 -1.99 0.88 13.19
CA THR A 94 -0.55 1.16 13.13
C THR A 94 0.04 0.73 11.79
N TYR A 95 -0.67 1.08 10.71
CA TYR A 95 -0.24 0.87 9.32
C TYR A 95 -0.07 -0.60 8.92
N GLY A 96 -0.89 -1.50 9.48
CA GLY A 96 -0.91 -2.91 9.13
C GLY A 96 0.27 -3.70 9.68
N VAL A 97 0.96 -3.19 10.71
CA VAL A 97 2.08 -3.83 11.41
C VAL A 97 1.99 -3.60 12.92
N ASP A 98 2.81 -4.31 13.69
CA ASP A 98 2.90 -4.20 15.15
C ASP A 98 4.09 -3.35 15.65
N ASN A 99 4.95 -2.87 14.74
CA ASN A 99 6.17 -2.12 15.02
C ASN A 99 7.19 -2.87 15.91
N LEU A 100 7.18 -4.21 15.90
CA LEU A 100 8.14 -5.05 16.61
C LEU A 100 9.18 -5.67 15.67
N PRO A 101 10.38 -6.02 16.17
CA PRO A 101 11.36 -6.77 15.37
C PRO A 101 10.82 -8.11 14.89
N VAL A 102 10.07 -8.80 15.75
CA VAL A 102 9.36 -10.06 15.49
C VAL A 102 8.09 -10.09 16.34
N SER A 103 7.02 -10.67 15.82
CA SER A 103 5.70 -10.67 16.48
C SER A 103 5.53 -11.84 17.46
N PRO A 104 4.85 -11.63 18.60
CA PRO A 104 4.44 -12.70 19.49
C PRO A 104 3.21 -13.47 18.95
N GLY A 105 3.24 -14.79 19.04
CA GLY A 105 2.14 -15.70 18.69
C GLY A 105 1.26 -16.12 19.87
N ASN A 106 0.41 -17.13 19.65
CA ASN A 106 -0.68 -17.54 20.54
C ASN A 106 -0.21 -17.85 21.97
N ASP A 107 0.96 -18.47 22.08
CA ASP A 107 1.57 -18.87 23.37
C ASP A 107 2.54 -17.79 23.91
N GLY A 108 2.55 -16.59 23.33
CA GLY A 108 3.48 -15.50 23.65
C GLY A 108 4.91 -15.69 23.13
N LYS A 109 5.17 -16.79 22.40
CA LYS A 109 6.47 -17.02 21.74
C LYS A 109 6.59 -16.14 20.51
N ASN A 110 7.76 -15.54 20.32
CA ASN A 110 8.03 -14.76 19.13
C ASN A 110 8.27 -15.64 17.90
N GLY A 111 7.85 -15.14 16.73
CA GLY A 111 8.28 -15.66 15.44
C GLY A 111 9.76 -15.35 15.14
N THR A 112 10.18 -15.61 13.91
CA THR A 112 11.59 -15.48 13.48
C THR A 112 11.82 -14.38 12.45
N ARG A 113 10.76 -13.71 11.98
CA ARG A 113 10.81 -12.64 10.99
C ARG A 113 9.88 -11.50 11.40
N ASN A 114 10.23 -10.29 10.97
CA ASN A 114 9.35 -9.14 11.07
C ASN A 114 8.09 -9.36 10.24
N SER A 115 6.94 -8.94 10.77
CA SER A 115 5.64 -8.97 10.10
C SER A 115 5.53 -7.77 9.15
N PRO A 116 5.54 -7.97 7.81
CA PRO A 116 5.37 -6.88 6.87
C PRO A 116 3.94 -6.33 6.93
N THR A 117 3.72 -5.15 6.35
CA THR A 117 2.36 -4.58 6.29
C THR A 117 1.44 -5.40 5.40
N VAL A 118 0.17 -5.51 5.78
CA VAL A 118 -0.91 -6.05 4.91
C VAL A 118 -1.41 -5.01 3.91
N LEU A 119 -1.08 -3.73 4.10
CA LEU A 119 -1.52 -2.66 3.21
C LEU A 119 -0.81 -2.80 1.86
N ASN A 120 -1.58 -2.77 0.77
CA ASN A 120 -1.11 -2.98 -0.61
C ASN A 120 -0.46 -4.36 -0.92
N ALA A 121 -0.30 -5.25 0.07
CA ALA A 121 0.40 -6.55 -0.08
C ALA A 121 -0.22 -7.46 -1.16
N ALA A 122 -1.51 -7.32 -1.43
CA ALA A 122 -2.19 -8.08 -2.48
C ALA A 122 -1.71 -7.77 -3.92
N LEU A 123 -0.89 -6.72 -4.11
CA LEU A 123 -0.25 -6.38 -5.38
C LEU A 123 1.16 -6.99 -5.55
N ASP A 124 1.73 -7.55 -4.48
CA ASP A 124 3.04 -8.20 -4.57
C ASP A 124 2.95 -9.49 -5.40
N PHE A 125 3.98 -9.76 -6.20
CA PHE A 125 4.00 -10.93 -7.10
C PHE A 125 4.02 -12.29 -6.37
N VAL A 126 4.45 -12.28 -5.11
CA VAL A 126 4.45 -13.40 -4.15
C VAL A 126 4.35 -12.84 -2.73
N GLN A 127 3.96 -13.70 -1.80
CA GLN A 127 3.77 -13.36 -0.39
C GLN A 127 4.86 -13.95 0.50
N PHE A 128 5.09 -13.29 1.63
CA PHE A 128 6.19 -13.49 2.58
C PHE A 128 7.57 -13.09 2.05
N TRP A 129 8.51 -12.89 2.98
CA TRP A 129 9.92 -12.56 2.70
C TRP A 129 10.65 -13.55 1.79
N ASP A 130 10.25 -14.81 1.78
CA ASP A 130 10.82 -15.86 0.92
C ASP A 130 9.92 -16.22 -0.27
N GLY A 131 8.80 -15.50 -0.47
CA GLY A 131 7.90 -15.66 -1.59
C GLY A 131 7.28 -17.05 -1.73
N ARG A 132 7.16 -17.79 -0.63
CA ARG A 132 6.71 -19.18 -0.63
C ARG A 132 5.22 -19.38 -0.94
N ASN A 133 4.44 -18.30 -1.00
CA ASN A 133 3.02 -18.31 -1.36
C ASN A 133 2.80 -17.37 -2.55
N LYS A 134 1.96 -17.76 -3.50
CA LYS A 134 1.77 -17.02 -4.75
C LYS A 134 0.92 -15.75 -4.60
N ASP A 135 -0.03 -15.75 -3.66
CA ASP A 135 -1.01 -14.69 -3.47
C ASP A 135 -1.53 -14.65 -2.02
N VAL A 136 -2.32 -13.63 -1.69
CA VAL A 136 -2.91 -13.44 -0.36
C VAL A 136 -3.92 -14.54 0.01
N GLU A 137 -4.59 -15.16 -0.98
CA GLU A 137 -5.47 -16.31 -0.76
C GLU A 137 -4.71 -17.53 -0.24
N GLU A 138 -3.53 -17.80 -0.79
CA GLU A 138 -2.69 -18.87 -0.30
C GLU A 138 -2.09 -18.50 1.06
N GLN A 139 -1.61 -17.26 1.21
CA GLN A 139 -0.95 -16.73 2.40
C GLN A 139 -1.84 -16.82 3.65
N ALA A 140 -3.11 -16.42 3.55
CA ALA A 140 -4.01 -16.27 4.70
C ALA A 140 -4.22 -17.59 5.50
N GLY A 141 -4.00 -18.75 4.88
CA GLY A 141 -4.08 -20.04 5.56
C GLY A 141 -2.87 -20.38 6.43
N GLY A 142 -1.69 -19.86 6.09
CA GLY A 142 -0.44 -20.17 6.77
C GLY A 142 -0.44 -19.77 8.26
N PRO A 143 -0.72 -18.50 8.60
CA PRO A 143 -0.75 -18.01 9.97
C PRO A 143 -1.69 -18.78 10.91
N ILE A 144 -2.85 -19.18 10.37
CA ILE A 144 -3.88 -19.91 11.11
C ILE A 144 -3.30 -21.22 11.67
N LEU A 145 -2.52 -21.93 10.85
CA LEU A 145 -1.95 -23.25 11.19
C LEU A 145 -0.54 -23.18 11.79
N ASN A 146 0.14 -22.04 11.71
CA ASN A 146 1.51 -21.92 12.20
C ASN A 146 1.54 -21.99 13.75
N PRO A 147 2.30 -22.94 14.35
CA PRO A 147 2.35 -23.12 15.80
C PRO A 147 2.94 -21.94 16.59
N VAL A 148 3.67 -21.03 15.94
CA VAL A 148 4.18 -19.80 16.59
C VAL A 148 3.39 -18.55 16.20
N GLU A 149 2.24 -18.71 15.54
CA GLU A 149 1.31 -17.61 15.22
C GLU A 149 -0.06 -17.89 15.82
N MET A 150 -1.04 -18.42 15.07
CA MET A 150 -2.40 -18.68 15.57
C MET A 150 -2.62 -20.13 16.06
N ALA A 151 -1.71 -21.04 15.72
CA ALA A 151 -1.53 -22.37 16.29
C ALA A 151 -2.73 -23.34 16.19
N MET A 152 -3.64 -23.18 15.22
CA MET A 152 -4.68 -24.18 14.99
C MET A 152 -4.07 -25.50 14.50
N PRO A 153 -4.52 -26.65 15.00
CA PRO A 153 -3.83 -27.92 14.77
C PRO A 153 -3.99 -28.47 13.35
N ASN A 154 -5.06 -28.10 12.64
CA ASN A 154 -5.34 -28.46 11.24
C ASN A 154 -6.56 -27.69 10.72
N GLU A 155 -6.76 -27.69 9.41
CA GLU A 155 -7.86 -27.02 8.72
C GLU A 155 -9.25 -27.45 9.24
N LYS A 156 -9.44 -28.75 9.52
CA LYS A 156 -10.72 -29.26 10.03
C LYS A 156 -11.08 -28.62 11.36
N ALA A 157 -10.11 -28.48 12.27
CA ALA A 157 -10.34 -27.84 13.56
C ALA A 157 -10.74 -26.35 13.41
N VAL A 158 -10.19 -25.65 12.41
CA VAL A 158 -10.59 -24.27 12.07
C VAL A 158 -12.04 -24.25 11.61
N VAL A 159 -12.37 -25.06 10.61
CA VAL A 159 -13.72 -25.12 10.03
C VAL A 159 -14.76 -25.51 11.09
N ASP A 160 -14.50 -26.56 11.87
CA ASP A 160 -15.41 -27.00 12.93
C ASP A 160 -15.66 -25.90 13.97
N LYS A 161 -14.64 -25.11 14.30
CA LYS A 161 -14.74 -24.03 15.28
C LYS A 161 -15.57 -22.87 14.74
N ILE A 162 -15.29 -22.41 13.52
CA ILE A 162 -16.04 -21.34 12.85
C ILE A 162 -17.48 -21.76 12.55
N LYS A 163 -17.70 -22.99 12.10
CA LYS A 163 -19.05 -23.53 11.79
C LYS A 163 -19.95 -23.68 13.02
N LYS A 164 -19.39 -23.83 14.23
CA LYS A 164 -20.18 -23.93 15.47
C LYS A 164 -20.68 -22.58 15.99
N ASP A 165 -20.06 -21.48 15.59
CA ASP A 165 -20.45 -20.16 16.06
C ASP A 165 -21.58 -19.60 15.16
N SER A 166 -22.70 -19.26 15.79
CA SER A 166 -23.90 -18.77 15.08
C SER A 166 -23.66 -17.46 14.35
N LYS A 167 -22.67 -16.65 14.76
CA LYS A 167 -22.38 -15.35 14.13
C LYS A 167 -21.93 -15.50 12.67
N TYR A 168 -21.32 -16.63 12.30
CA TYR A 168 -20.80 -16.87 10.96
C TYR A 168 -21.83 -17.44 10.00
N GLN A 169 -22.93 -18.02 10.47
CA GLN A 169 -23.90 -18.74 9.62
C GLN A 169 -24.42 -17.86 8.48
N LYS A 170 -24.90 -16.66 8.84
CA LYS A 170 -25.40 -15.70 7.86
C LYS A 170 -24.26 -15.14 6.99
N LEU A 171 -23.11 -14.81 7.59
CA LEU A 171 -21.97 -14.25 6.86
C LEU A 171 -21.46 -15.18 5.75
N PHE A 172 -21.34 -16.48 6.03
CA PHE A 172 -20.92 -17.47 5.02
C PHE A 172 -21.99 -17.70 3.95
N ALA A 173 -23.28 -17.75 4.33
CA ALA A 173 -24.37 -17.90 3.37
C ALA A 173 -24.44 -16.70 2.41
N ASP A 174 -24.24 -15.47 2.91
CA ASP A 174 -24.23 -14.26 2.11
C ASP A 174 -22.96 -14.15 1.23
N ALA A 175 -21.79 -14.54 1.75
CA ALA A 175 -20.52 -14.45 1.02
C ALA A 175 -20.36 -15.50 -0.09
N TYR A 176 -21.02 -16.66 0.05
CA TYR A 176 -20.92 -17.79 -0.87
C TYR A 176 -22.31 -18.31 -1.28
N PRO A 177 -23.13 -17.47 -1.94
CA PRO A 177 -24.49 -17.83 -2.32
C PRO A 177 -24.49 -19.04 -3.26
N GLY A 178 -25.44 -19.95 -3.04
CA GLY A 178 -25.61 -21.15 -3.86
C GLY A 178 -24.67 -22.32 -3.53
N GLN A 179 -23.68 -22.14 -2.65
CA GLN A 179 -22.87 -23.26 -2.15
C GLN A 179 -23.64 -24.05 -1.08
N LYS A 180 -23.69 -25.38 -1.23
CA LYS A 180 -24.39 -26.27 -0.28
C LYS A 180 -23.72 -26.31 1.10
N ASP A 181 -22.39 -26.27 1.15
CA ASP A 181 -21.61 -26.16 2.39
C ASP A 181 -20.53 -25.08 2.22
N PRO A 182 -20.83 -23.82 2.56
CA PRO A 182 -19.88 -22.72 2.39
C PRO A 182 -18.76 -22.73 3.43
N PHE A 183 -18.88 -23.54 4.49
CA PHE A 183 -17.87 -23.62 5.55
C PHE A 183 -16.72 -24.54 5.12
N THR A 184 -15.77 -23.97 4.38
CA THR A 184 -14.52 -24.63 3.99
C THR A 184 -13.33 -23.78 4.39
N PHE A 185 -12.17 -24.40 4.60
CA PHE A 185 -10.94 -23.66 4.89
C PHE A 185 -10.54 -22.77 3.71
N GLU A 186 -10.77 -23.22 2.48
CA GLU A 186 -10.59 -22.42 1.28
C GLU A 186 -11.44 -21.14 1.29
N ASN A 187 -12.72 -21.23 1.65
CA ASN A 187 -13.59 -20.07 1.75
C ASN A 187 -13.17 -19.12 2.88
N ILE A 188 -12.67 -19.64 4.02
CA ILE A 188 -12.09 -18.78 5.07
C ILE A 188 -10.93 -17.95 4.50
N ARG A 189 -9.97 -18.58 3.82
CA ARG A 189 -8.83 -17.89 3.21
C ARG A 189 -9.28 -16.88 2.14
N LYS A 190 -10.17 -17.29 1.23
CA LYS A 190 -10.69 -16.45 0.16
C LYS A 190 -11.45 -15.23 0.69
N ALA A 191 -12.17 -15.36 1.79
CA ALA A 191 -12.84 -14.24 2.43
C ALA A 191 -11.84 -13.24 3.00
N ILE A 192 -10.86 -13.71 3.79
CA ILE A 192 -9.78 -12.86 4.35
C ILE A 192 -9.04 -12.13 3.23
N ALA A 193 -8.61 -12.85 2.20
CA ALA A 193 -7.93 -12.29 1.04
C ALA A 193 -8.78 -11.25 0.29
N ALA A 194 -10.11 -11.47 0.16
CA ALA A 194 -10.99 -10.48 -0.45
C ALA A 194 -11.00 -9.16 0.34
N PHE A 195 -10.94 -9.22 1.69
CA PHE A 195 -10.77 -8.03 2.50
C PHE A 195 -9.38 -7.39 2.30
N GLU A 196 -8.30 -8.17 2.31
CA GLU A 196 -6.94 -7.66 2.12
C GLU A 196 -6.74 -7.00 0.75
N ARG A 197 -7.39 -7.51 -0.30
CA ARG A 197 -7.39 -6.90 -1.65
C ARG A 197 -8.02 -5.51 -1.70
N THR A 198 -8.80 -5.13 -0.69
CA THR A 198 -9.36 -3.77 -0.53
C THR A 198 -8.48 -2.83 0.29
N LEU A 199 -7.40 -3.33 0.92
CA LEU A 199 -6.49 -2.54 1.75
C LEU A 199 -5.49 -1.72 0.90
N MET A 200 -6.03 -0.99 -0.07
CA MET A 200 -5.29 -0.06 -0.94
C MET A 200 -5.18 1.31 -0.27
N THR A 201 -3.97 1.87 -0.24
CA THR A 201 -3.67 3.12 0.46
C THR A 201 -3.02 4.15 -0.47
N PRO A 202 -3.78 4.70 -1.43
CA PRO A 202 -3.26 5.70 -2.35
C PRO A 202 -2.81 6.95 -1.62
N SER A 203 -1.82 7.62 -2.19
CA SER A 203 -1.16 8.81 -1.67
C SER A 203 -1.05 9.89 -2.73
N LYS A 204 -0.47 11.03 -2.35
CA LYS A 204 -0.07 12.08 -3.30
C LYS A 204 0.87 11.60 -4.41
N PHE A 205 1.60 10.50 -4.20
CA PHE A 205 2.45 9.91 -5.23
C PHE A 205 1.59 9.33 -6.36
N ASP A 206 0.48 8.68 -6.05
CA ASP A 206 -0.47 8.18 -7.04
C ASP A 206 -1.12 9.33 -7.83
N GLU A 207 -1.46 10.43 -7.15
CA GLU A 207 -1.96 11.64 -7.80
C GLU A 207 -0.93 12.25 -8.75
N PHE A 208 0.35 12.29 -8.33
CA PHE A 208 1.46 12.72 -9.18
C PHE A 208 1.56 11.83 -10.43
N LEU A 209 1.61 10.51 -10.25
CA LEU A 209 1.66 9.55 -11.35
C LEU A 209 0.44 9.63 -12.29
N SER A 210 -0.70 10.15 -11.81
CA SER A 210 -1.90 10.37 -12.63
C SER A 210 -1.86 11.64 -13.50
N GLY A 211 -0.83 12.49 -13.36
CA GLY A 211 -0.67 13.73 -14.13
C GLY A 211 -0.64 15.01 -13.30
N LYS A 212 -0.97 14.96 -12.01
CA LYS A 212 -1.01 16.15 -11.15
C LYS A 212 0.36 16.43 -10.56
N THR A 213 1.23 17.05 -11.35
CA THR A 213 2.63 17.31 -10.97
C THR A 213 2.81 18.06 -9.64
N GLU A 214 1.84 18.89 -9.28
CA GLU A 214 1.78 19.68 -8.05
C GLU A 214 1.41 18.88 -6.79
N ALA A 215 1.00 17.61 -6.93
CA ALA A 215 0.70 16.74 -5.79
C ALA A 215 1.93 16.46 -4.92
N LEU A 216 3.12 16.44 -5.54
CA LEU A 216 4.40 16.41 -4.82
C LEU A 216 4.97 17.81 -4.72
N ASN A 217 5.45 18.17 -3.53
CA ASN A 217 6.22 19.39 -3.34
C ASN A 217 7.65 19.27 -3.91
N ASP A 218 8.41 20.37 -3.88
CA ASP A 218 9.74 20.45 -4.50
C ASP A 218 10.74 19.47 -3.88
N ASP A 219 10.69 19.27 -2.56
CA ASP A 219 11.58 18.33 -1.86
C ASP A 219 11.23 16.88 -2.19
N GLU A 220 9.95 16.55 -2.33
CA GLU A 220 9.48 15.23 -2.74
C GLU A 220 9.84 14.91 -4.18
N GLN A 221 9.69 15.88 -5.09
CA GLN A 221 10.12 15.72 -6.49
C GLN A 221 11.64 15.53 -6.59
N LYS A 222 12.42 16.27 -5.79
CA LYS A 222 13.87 16.08 -5.69
C LYS A 222 14.23 14.70 -5.12
N GLY A 223 13.50 14.23 -4.11
CA GLY A 223 13.65 12.89 -3.56
C GLY A 223 13.34 11.79 -4.57
N LEU A 224 12.26 11.93 -5.34
CA LEU A 224 11.89 11.02 -6.42
C LEU A 224 12.94 10.99 -7.52
N ALA A 225 13.46 12.15 -7.95
CA ALA A 225 14.55 12.22 -8.90
C ALA A 225 15.79 11.48 -8.38
N THR A 226 16.18 11.73 -7.12
CA THR A 226 17.31 11.07 -6.47
C THR A 226 17.11 9.55 -6.40
N PHE A 227 15.92 9.09 -6.02
CA PHE A 227 15.59 7.66 -5.94
C PHE A 227 15.79 6.95 -7.29
N MET A 228 15.35 7.58 -8.38
CA MET A 228 15.54 7.04 -9.73
C MET A 228 17.00 7.13 -10.19
N ASP A 229 17.68 8.24 -9.91
CA ASP A 229 19.05 8.50 -10.39
C ASP A 229 20.11 7.67 -9.65
N GLN A 230 19.87 7.33 -8.38
CA GLN A 230 20.73 6.43 -7.60
C GLN A 230 20.51 4.95 -7.94
N GLY A 231 19.59 4.63 -8.86
CA GLY A 231 19.35 3.27 -9.32
C GLY A 231 18.52 2.42 -8.37
N CYS A 232 17.80 3.01 -7.41
CA CYS A 232 16.87 2.27 -6.55
C CYS A 232 15.78 1.55 -7.36
N THR A 233 15.41 2.13 -8.51
CA THR A 233 14.51 1.53 -9.52
C THR A 233 15.06 0.29 -10.22
N THR A 234 16.26 -0.17 -9.88
CA THR A 234 16.73 -1.51 -10.30
C THR A 234 15.89 -2.60 -9.65
N CYS A 235 15.43 -2.39 -8.41
CA CYS A 235 14.69 -3.38 -7.62
C CYS A 235 13.32 -2.86 -7.18
N HIS A 236 13.20 -1.56 -6.94
CA HIS A 236 12.00 -0.93 -6.39
C HIS A 236 11.19 -0.23 -7.48
N ILE A 237 10.29 -0.98 -8.11
CA ILE A 237 9.47 -0.54 -9.26
C ILE A 237 8.02 -1.02 -9.13
N GLY A 238 7.17 -0.61 -10.07
CA GLY A 238 5.78 -1.03 -10.12
C GLY A 238 4.88 -0.24 -9.17
N GLN A 239 3.79 -0.88 -8.74
CA GLN A 239 2.76 -0.24 -7.91
C GLN A 239 3.17 -0.11 -6.45
N ASN A 240 3.91 -1.09 -5.92
CA ASN A 240 4.38 -1.12 -4.53
C ASN A 240 5.84 -0.62 -4.36
N LEU A 241 6.46 -0.09 -5.42
CA LEU A 241 7.88 0.30 -5.42
C LEU A 241 8.77 -0.85 -4.90
N GLY A 242 8.52 -2.05 -5.39
CA GLY A 242 9.04 -3.31 -4.86
C GLY A 242 8.02 -4.43 -5.01
N GLY A 243 8.32 -5.60 -4.45
CA GLY A 243 7.38 -6.73 -4.48
C GLY A 243 7.13 -7.26 -5.91
N THR A 244 8.14 -7.19 -6.79
CA THR A 244 8.04 -7.68 -8.18
C THR A 244 9.08 -8.73 -8.55
N MET A 245 10.08 -8.95 -7.70
CA MET A 245 11.19 -9.87 -7.94
C MET A 245 11.95 -10.22 -6.65
N PHE A 246 12.74 -11.29 -6.71
CA PHE A 246 13.72 -11.61 -5.68
C PHE A 246 15.08 -10.97 -5.99
N HIS A 247 15.79 -10.56 -4.94
CA HIS A 247 17.16 -10.10 -5.03
C HIS A 247 18.02 -10.64 -3.89
N LYS A 248 19.31 -10.76 -4.15
CA LYS A 248 20.31 -10.97 -3.11
C LYS A 248 20.43 -9.69 -2.27
N PHE A 249 20.18 -9.79 -0.97
CA PHE A 249 20.51 -8.70 -0.05
C PHE A 249 22.02 -8.68 0.22
N GLY A 250 22.68 -7.53 0.00
CA GLY A 250 24.15 -7.45 -0.14
C GLY A 250 24.62 -7.77 -1.57
N LEU A 251 24.01 -7.12 -2.58
CA LEU A 251 24.31 -7.36 -4.00
C LEU A 251 25.72 -6.92 -4.38
N PHE A 252 26.14 -5.75 -3.92
CA PHE A 252 27.44 -5.14 -4.25
C PHE A 252 28.54 -5.41 -3.21
N GLY A 253 28.22 -6.09 -2.11
CA GLY A 253 29.15 -6.38 -1.04
C GLY A 253 28.46 -6.59 0.31
N ASN A 254 29.28 -6.84 1.33
CA ASN A 254 28.84 -6.97 2.71
C ASN A 254 28.41 -5.60 3.23
N TYR A 255 27.10 -5.34 3.31
CA TYR A 255 26.61 -4.02 3.70
C TYR A 255 27.04 -3.60 5.12
N TRP A 256 27.24 -4.56 6.02
CA TRP A 256 27.74 -4.35 7.37
C TRP A 256 29.22 -3.96 7.46
N GLU A 257 29.95 -3.99 6.34
CA GLU A 257 31.31 -3.44 6.24
C GLU A 257 31.30 -1.99 5.73
N MET A 258 30.13 -1.48 5.30
CA MET A 258 29.96 -0.17 4.67
C MET A 258 29.21 0.86 5.55
N THR A 259 28.80 0.46 6.77
CA THR A 259 28.08 1.29 7.76
C THR A 259 28.85 1.35 9.06
#